data_AF-U9UVB3-F1
#
_entry.id   AF-U9UVB3-F1
#
_cell.length_a   1.000
_cell.length_b   1.000
_cell.length_c   1.000
_cell.angle_alpha   90.00
_cell.angle_beta   90.00
_cell.angle_gamma   90.00
#
_symmetry.space_group_name_H-M   'P 1'
#
loop_
_entity.id
_entity.type
_entity.pdbx_description
1 polymer ?
#
loop_
_entity_poly.entity_id
_entity_poly.type
_entity_poly.pdbx_seq_one_letter_code
_entity_poly.pdbx_strand_id
1 'polypeptide(L)'
;MEKIKYGKHLELKLIKVKGHSGIKGNEEADRVAKNDMERLTCITIKDSQQKDLKYDLYWDGNRVDRHIRKFTDNICEAALEAACMVFNCVNRTIFQDTTHIIEEKVTWALLKKNTGLNCTMSSINNNFIKHLKLTNNLLPTLEIMKERRYDLYGD
;
A
#
# COMPACT_ATOMS: atom_id res chain seq x y z
N MET A 1 -17.96 -0.32 9.50
CA MET A 1 -19.26 0.27 9.09
C MET A 1 -19.27 1.67 9.68
N GLU A 2 -18.91 2.70 8.89
CA GLU A 2 -18.80 4.09 9.39
C GLU A 2 -20.14 4.81 9.25
N LYS A 3 -20.58 5.46 10.33
CA LYS A 3 -21.79 6.29 10.35
C LYS A 3 -21.39 7.73 10.66
N ILE A 4 -21.69 8.64 9.76
CA ILE A 4 -21.53 10.09 9.95
C ILE A 4 -22.92 10.69 10.17
N LYS A 5 -23.13 11.46 11.26
CA LYS A 5 -24.44 11.98 11.67
C LYS A 5 -24.41 13.51 11.77
N TYR A 6 -25.16 14.23 10.92
CA TYR A 6 -25.47 15.65 11.13
C TYR A 6 -26.83 16.06 10.54
N GLY A 7 -27.66 16.72 11.37
CA GLY A 7 -28.65 17.77 11.03
C GLY A 7 -29.87 17.44 10.16
N LYS A 8 -29.72 16.54 9.18
CA LYS A 8 -30.79 15.92 8.42
C LYS A 8 -30.56 14.43 8.57
N HIS A 9 -31.57 13.65 8.96
CA HIS A 9 -31.46 12.20 9.06
C HIS A 9 -31.20 11.61 7.67
N LEU A 10 -29.93 11.59 7.28
CA LEU A 10 -29.43 11.00 6.04
C LEU A 10 -28.61 9.78 6.46
N GLU A 11 -29.18 8.59 6.21
CA GLU A 11 -28.42 7.36 6.29
C GLU A 11 -27.67 7.16 4.98
N LEU A 12 -26.34 7.28 5.04
CA LEU A 12 -25.46 7.05 3.90
C LEU A 12 -24.95 5.61 3.95
N LYS A 13 -25.11 4.89 2.84
CA LYS A 13 -24.52 3.57 2.63
C LYS A 13 -23.48 3.68 1.50
N LEU A 14 -22.21 3.55 1.86
CA LEU A 14 -21.11 3.55 0.90
C LEU A 14 -20.85 2.14 0.40
N ILE A 15 -20.85 1.95 -0.93
CA ILE A 15 -20.62 0.66 -1.57
C ILE A 15 -19.44 0.83 -2.54
N LYS A 16 -18.39 0.04 -2.34
CA LYS A 16 -17.25 -0.02 -3.25
C LYS A 16 -17.63 -0.90 -4.45
N VAL A 17 -17.51 -0.37 -5.66
CA VAL A 17 -17.79 -1.09 -6.91
C VAL A 17 -16.53 -1.19 -7.75
N LYS A 18 -16.44 -2.26 -8.56
CA LYS A 18 -15.37 -2.43 -9.55
C LYS A 18 -15.67 -1.52 -10.75
N GLY A 19 -14.64 -0.88 -11.31
CA GLY A 19 -14.78 -0.11 -12.54
C GLY A 19 -15.20 -0.99 -13.72
N HIS A 20 -15.96 -0.42 -14.65
CA HIS A 20 -16.47 -1.12 -15.84
C HIS A 20 -17.29 -2.38 -15.51
N SER A 21 -17.98 -2.38 -14.37
CA SER A 21 -18.84 -3.48 -13.94
C SER A 21 -20.23 -3.45 -14.57
N GLY A 22 -20.51 -2.47 -15.44
CA GLY A 22 -21.81 -2.32 -16.10
C GLY A 22 -22.87 -1.67 -15.20
N ILE A 23 -22.49 -1.18 -14.01
CA ILE A 23 -23.38 -0.44 -13.14
C ILE A 23 -23.61 0.94 -13.75
N LYS A 24 -24.79 1.15 -14.34
CA LYS A 24 -25.15 2.36 -15.08
C LYS A 24 -24.76 3.67 -14.39
N GLY A 25 -24.99 3.79 -13.08
CA GLY A 25 -24.63 5.00 -12.32
C GLY A 25 -23.12 5.22 -12.20
N ASN A 26 -22.33 4.15 -12.10
CA ASN A 26 -20.88 4.23 -12.05
C ASN A 26 -20.28 4.50 -13.44
N GLU A 27 -20.82 3.86 -14.49
CA GLU A 27 -20.37 4.12 -15.87
C GLU A 27 -20.70 5.55 -16.31
N GLU A 28 -21.88 6.08 -15.91
CA GLU A 28 -22.25 7.45 -16.23
C GLU A 28 -21.40 8.46 -15.47
N ALA A 29 -21.09 8.21 -14.19
CA ALA A 29 -20.16 9.03 -13.43
C ALA A 29 -18.75 9.03 -14.06
N ASP A 30 -18.27 7.87 -14.52
CA ASP A 30 -16.98 7.73 -15.21
C ASP A 30 -16.98 8.45 -16.57
N ARG A 31 -18.08 8.35 -17.34
CA ARG A 31 -18.26 9.06 -18.62
C ARG A 31 -18.25 10.58 -18.43
N VAL A 32 -18.96 11.08 -17.42
CA VAL A 32 -19.01 12.52 -17.10
C VAL A 32 -17.64 13.01 -16.65
N ALA A 33 -16.97 12.27 -15.76
CA ALA A 33 -15.61 12.61 -15.31
C ALA A 33 -14.59 12.68 -16.46
N LYS A 34 -14.72 11.80 -17.47
CA LYS A 34 -13.88 11.83 -18.69
C LYS A 34 -14.16 13.05 -19.58
N ASN A 35 -15.43 13.43 -19.72
CA ASN A 35 -15.82 14.57 -20.56
C ASN A 35 -15.47 15.93 -19.95
N ASP A 36 -15.45 16.06 -18.62
CA ASP A 36 -15.11 17.30 -17.92
C ASP A 36 -13.60 17.58 -17.86
N MET A 37 -12.75 16.70 -18.42
CA MET A 37 -11.30 16.94 -18.50
C MET A 37 -10.96 18.14 -19.41
N GLU A 38 -11.87 18.55 -20.31
CA GLU A 38 -11.68 19.66 -21.25
C GLU A 38 -12.20 21.02 -20.73
N ARG A 39 -13.06 21.03 -19.71
CA ARG A 39 -13.57 22.26 -19.08
C ARG A 39 -13.29 22.21 -17.58
N LEU A 40 -12.15 22.78 -17.19
CA LEU A 40 -11.82 23.13 -15.81
C LEU A 40 -12.74 24.25 -15.32
N THR A 41 -14.01 23.93 -15.10
CA THR A 41 -14.88 24.77 -14.29
C THR A 41 -14.54 24.46 -12.85
N CYS A 42 -13.44 25.05 -12.38
CA CYS A 42 -13.02 24.92 -10.99
C CYS A 42 -14.18 25.39 -10.11
N ILE A 43 -14.80 24.46 -9.39
CA ILE A 43 -15.74 24.82 -8.34
C ILE A 43 -14.90 25.53 -7.27
N THR A 44 -14.99 26.85 -7.20
CA THR A 44 -14.39 27.64 -6.13
C THR A 44 -15.18 27.34 -4.86
N ILE A 45 -14.76 26.30 -4.13
CA ILE A 45 -15.28 26.03 -2.80
C ILE A 45 -14.79 27.18 -1.92
N LYS A 46 -15.73 27.97 -1.38
CA LYS A 46 -15.39 28.96 -0.36
C LYS A 46 -14.93 28.20 0.88
N ASP A 47 -13.70 28.48 1.34
CA ASP A 47 -13.09 27.88 2.54
C ASP A 47 -13.94 28.03 3.82
N SER A 48 -14.96 28.89 3.79
CA SER A 48 -15.94 29.05 4.88
C SER A 48 -16.78 27.80 5.19
N GLN A 49 -16.68 26.73 4.40
CA GLN A 49 -17.30 25.43 4.69
C GLN A 49 -16.48 24.52 5.62
N GLN A 50 -15.27 24.91 6.04
CA GLN A 50 -14.56 24.20 7.11
C GLN A 50 -15.28 24.39 8.45
N LYS A 51 -16.31 23.57 8.67
CA LYS A 51 -16.72 23.21 10.02
C LYS A 51 -15.79 22.07 10.45
N ASP A 52 -15.08 22.26 11.55
CA ASP A 52 -14.36 21.18 12.21
C ASP A 52 -15.32 20.01 12.44
N LEU A 53 -15.17 18.97 11.62
CA LEU A 53 -15.93 17.74 11.76
C LEU A 53 -15.44 17.06 13.04
N LYS A 54 -16.28 17.05 14.07
CA LYS A 54 -16.07 16.23 15.26
C LYS A 54 -16.53 14.81 14.95
N TYR A 55 -15.60 13.87 14.99
CA TYR A 55 -15.89 12.44 14.84
C TYR A 55 -15.14 11.66 15.91
N ASP A 56 -15.81 10.63 16.44
CA ASP A 56 -15.21 9.66 17.34
C ASP A 56 -14.79 8.44 16.51
N LEU A 57 -13.50 8.08 16.59
CA LEU A 57 -12.97 6.88 15.95
C LEU A 57 -13.09 5.68 16.90
N TYR A 58 -13.47 4.54 16.33
CA TYR A 58 -13.53 3.27 17.05
C TYR A 58 -12.70 2.22 16.30
N TRP A 59 -11.87 1.49 17.04
CA TRP A 59 -11.09 0.36 16.54
C TRP A 59 -11.42 -0.86 17.39
N ASP A 60 -11.87 -1.94 16.74
CA ASP A 60 -12.29 -3.18 17.40
C ASP A 60 -13.27 -2.96 18.58
N GLY A 61 -14.25 -2.09 18.37
CA GLY A 61 -15.24 -1.72 19.40
C GLY A 61 -14.74 -0.74 20.46
N ASN A 62 -13.44 -0.45 20.53
CA ASN A 62 -12.85 0.47 21.50
C ASN A 62 -12.68 1.87 20.90
N ARG A 63 -12.99 2.93 21.66
CA ARG A 63 -12.80 4.31 21.22
C ARG A 63 -11.30 4.64 21.15
N VAL A 64 -10.87 5.17 20.01
CA VAL A 64 -9.49 5.64 19.80
C VAL A 64 -9.38 7.04 20.41
N ASP A 65 -8.80 7.13 21.60
CA ASP A 65 -8.60 8.39 22.33
C ASP A 65 -7.29 9.12 21.95
N ARG A 66 -6.53 8.56 21.00
CA ARG A 66 -5.27 9.13 20.54
C ARG A 66 -5.46 9.99 19.30
N HIS A 67 -4.54 10.94 19.10
CA HIS A 67 -4.46 11.68 17.85
C HIS A 67 -4.36 10.71 16.67
N ILE A 68 -5.26 10.87 15.70
CA ILE A 68 -5.53 9.92 14.60
C ILE A 68 -4.27 9.62 13.81
N ARG A 69 -3.48 10.67 13.54
CA ARG A 69 -2.19 10.53 12.85
C ARG A 69 -1.25 9.60 13.62
N LYS A 70 -1.06 9.84 14.92
CA LYS A 70 -0.20 8.98 15.77
C LYS A 70 -0.75 7.57 15.87
N PHE A 71 -2.07 7.41 15.95
CA PHE A 71 -2.70 6.09 15.96
C PHE A 71 -2.43 5.33 14.66
N THR A 72 -2.58 6.00 13.52
CA THR A 72 -2.29 5.43 12.20
C THR A 72 -0.81 5.09 12.06
N ASP A 73 0.08 6.01 12.44
CA ASP A 73 1.53 5.81 12.40
C ASP A 73 1.93 4.58 13.22
N ASN A 74 1.42 4.45 14.45
CA ASN A 74 1.68 3.31 15.32
C ASN A 74 1.18 1.97 14.73
N ILE A 75 -0.01 1.96 14.09
CA ILE A 75 -0.52 0.75 13.44
C ILE A 75 0.38 0.35 12.27
N CYS A 76 0.78 1.32 11.45
CA CYS A 76 1.66 1.08 10.31
C CYS A 76 3.03 0.55 10.78
N GLU A 77 3.59 1.13 11.84
CA GLU A 77 4.85 0.69 12.43
C GLU A 77 4.75 -0.75 12.95
N ALA A 78 3.73 -1.05 13.76
CA ALA A 78 3.49 -2.41 14.26
C ALA A 78 3.25 -3.43 13.14
N ALA A 79 2.54 -3.05 12.07
CA ALA A 79 2.32 -3.91 10.91
C ALA A 79 3.62 -4.17 10.14
N LEU A 80 4.47 -3.15 10.02
CA LEU A 80 5.79 -3.26 9.36
C LEU A 80 6.73 -4.13 10.18
N GLU A 81 6.78 -3.94 11.50
CA GLU A 81 7.56 -4.79 12.41
C GLU A 81 7.11 -6.25 12.35
N ALA A 82 5.80 -6.51 12.40
CA ALA A 82 5.26 -7.85 12.29
C ALA A 82 5.59 -8.50 10.93
N ALA A 83 5.47 -7.75 9.83
CA ALA A 83 5.84 -8.22 8.50
C ALA A 83 7.33 -8.54 8.42
N CYS A 84 8.20 -7.68 8.96
CA CYS A 84 9.64 -7.91 9.05
C CYS A 84 9.96 -9.14 9.91
N MET A 85 9.27 -9.34 11.03
CA MET A 85 9.47 -10.51 11.91
C MET A 85 9.07 -11.82 11.22
N VAL A 86 7.89 -11.88 10.59
CA VAL A 86 7.45 -13.06 9.84
C VAL A 86 8.42 -13.35 8.69
N PHE A 87 8.90 -12.32 8.02
CA PHE A 87 9.88 -12.44 6.95
C PHE A 87 11.23 -12.99 7.43
N ASN A 88 11.73 -12.49 8.57
CA ASN A 88 12.95 -12.99 9.20
C ASN A 88 12.81 -14.42 9.72
N CYS A 89 11.61 -14.85 10.14
CA CYS A 89 11.34 -16.24 10.53
C CYS A 89 11.34 -17.20 9.34
N VAL A 90 10.73 -16.82 8.21
CA VAL A 90 10.68 -17.66 6.99
C VAL A 90 12.06 -17.79 6.34
N ASN A 91 12.88 -16.75 6.40
CA ASN A 91 14.24 -16.75 5.84
C ASN A 91 15.33 -17.07 6.87
N ARG A 92 14.98 -17.35 8.14
CA ARG A 92 15.97 -17.59 9.20
C ARG A 92 16.89 -18.77 8.88
N THR A 93 16.38 -19.77 8.17
CA THR A 93 17.12 -20.93 7.72
C THR A 93 18.04 -20.62 6.53
N ILE A 94 17.69 -19.64 5.68
CA ILE A 94 18.53 -19.18 4.55
C ILE A 94 19.80 -18.48 5.08
N PHE A 95 19.69 -17.78 6.22
CA PHE A 95 20.82 -17.08 6.85
C PHE A 95 21.61 -17.93 7.86
N GLN A 96 21.21 -19.19 8.09
CA GLN A 96 21.97 -20.13 8.92
C GLN A 96 23.09 -20.82 8.13
N ASP A 97 22.98 -20.89 6.80
CA ASP A 97 24.06 -21.35 5.93
C ASP A 97 25.06 -20.20 5.68
N THR A 98 26.19 -20.27 6.38
CA THR A 98 27.32 -19.32 6.30
C THR A 98 27.98 -19.20 4.92
N THR A 99 27.50 -19.91 3.91
CA THR A 99 28.05 -19.93 2.54
C THR A 99 27.56 -18.79 1.65
N HIS A 100 26.39 -18.21 1.93
CA HIS A 100 25.86 -17.05 1.19
C HIS A 100 25.69 -15.85 2.13
N ILE A 101 26.81 -15.31 2.59
CA ILE A 101 26.84 -14.03 3.30
C ILE A 101 26.38 -12.96 2.31
N ILE A 102 25.11 -12.56 2.38
CA ILE A 102 24.67 -11.31 1.74
C ILE A 102 25.56 -10.23 2.33
N GLU A 103 26.43 -9.64 1.51
CA GLU A 103 27.25 -8.50 1.93
C GLU A 103 26.32 -7.32 2.20
N GLU A 104 25.94 -7.21 3.47
CA GLU A 104 25.00 -6.23 3.98
C GLU A 104 25.41 -4.80 3.56
N LYS A 105 26.71 -4.49 3.63
CA LYS A 105 27.24 -3.19 3.21
C LYS A 105 27.01 -2.90 1.72
N VAL A 106 27.23 -3.88 0.85
CA VAL A 106 27.03 -3.72 -0.60
C VAL A 106 25.55 -3.61 -0.94
N THR A 107 24.72 -4.42 -0.28
CA THR A 107 23.26 -4.42 -0.45
C THR A 107 22.67 -3.08 -0.01
N TRP A 108 23.05 -2.58 1.16
CA TRP A 108 22.63 -1.25 1.62
C TRP A 108 23.19 -0.12 0.76
N ALA A 109 24.42 -0.24 0.22
CA ALA A 109 24.95 0.76 -0.71
C ALA A 109 24.13 0.83 -2.01
N LEU A 110 23.69 -0.31 -2.55
CA LEU A 110 22.80 -0.39 -3.71
C LEU A 110 21.41 0.20 -3.43
N LEU A 111 20.83 -0.08 -2.25
CA LEU A 111 19.54 0.47 -1.85
C LEU A 111 19.63 1.98 -1.58
N LYS A 112 20.71 2.44 -0.92
CA LYS A 112 20.96 3.86 -0.63
C LYS A 112 21.13 4.72 -1.87
N LYS A 113 21.61 4.17 -2.99
CA LYS A 113 21.65 4.90 -4.27
C LYS A 113 20.27 5.37 -4.74
N ASN A 114 19.20 4.71 -4.29
CA ASN A 114 17.82 5.10 -4.59
C ASN A 114 17.19 5.95 -3.48
N THR A 115 17.85 6.13 -2.34
CA THR A 115 17.38 6.98 -1.24
C THR A 115 17.70 8.45 -1.56
N GLY A 116 16.68 9.27 -1.75
CA GLY A 116 16.82 10.70 -2.08
C GLY A 116 16.54 11.04 -3.55
N LEU A 117 16.58 10.03 -4.44
CA LEU A 117 15.87 10.11 -5.70
C LEU A 117 14.40 9.84 -5.38
N ASN A 118 13.60 10.89 -5.20
CA ASN A 118 12.14 10.74 -5.27
C ASN A 118 11.87 9.87 -6.50
N CYS A 119 11.14 8.76 -6.36
CA CYS A 119 10.83 7.83 -7.45
C CYS A 119 9.98 8.53 -8.53
N THR A 120 10.60 9.43 -9.28
CA THR A 120 9.99 10.34 -10.25
C THR A 120 9.82 9.66 -11.60
N MET A 121 10.55 8.57 -11.85
CA MET A 121 10.48 7.77 -13.05
C MET A 121 10.11 6.32 -12.74
N SER A 122 9.18 5.78 -13.52
CA SER A 122 8.74 4.38 -13.41
C SER A 122 9.88 3.37 -13.54
N SER A 123 10.88 3.64 -14.38
CA SER A 123 12.06 2.79 -14.57
C SER A 123 12.91 2.64 -13.29
N ILE A 124 13.12 3.74 -12.56
CA ILE A 124 13.86 3.76 -11.29
C ILE A 124 13.11 2.95 -10.23
N ASN A 125 11.79 3.18 -10.13
CA ASN A 125 10.93 2.42 -9.22
C ASN A 125 10.93 0.92 -9.55
N ASN A 126 10.83 0.55 -10.83
CA ASN A 126 10.84 -0.85 -11.25
C ASN A 126 12.17 -1.54 -10.93
N ASN A 127 13.30 -0.86 -11.12
CA ASN A 127 14.61 -1.38 -10.75
C ASN A 127 14.76 -1.53 -9.24
N PHE A 128 14.32 -0.54 -8.45
CA PHE A 128 14.33 -0.61 -6.99
C PHE A 128 13.49 -1.79 -6.47
N ILE A 129 12.24 -1.92 -6.96
CA ILE A 129 11.35 -3.01 -6.60
C ILE A 129 11.94 -4.36 -7.05
N LYS A 130 12.59 -4.43 -8.22
CA LYS A 130 13.28 -5.65 -8.67
C LYS A 130 14.40 -6.04 -7.70
N HIS A 131 15.27 -5.12 -7.31
CA HIS A 131 16.34 -5.39 -6.34
C HIS A 131 15.79 -5.83 -4.99
N LEU A 132 14.75 -5.14 -4.49
CA LEU A 132 14.09 -5.51 -3.25
C LEU A 132 13.49 -6.93 -3.34
N LYS A 133 12.79 -7.26 -4.43
CA LYS A 133 12.21 -8.60 -4.62
C LYS A 133 13.28 -9.69 -4.75
N LEU A 134 14.43 -9.38 -5.35
CA LEU A 134 15.59 -10.30 -5.45
C LEU A 134 16.20 -10.58 -4.08
N THR A 135 16.51 -9.55 -3.29
CA THR A 135 17.05 -9.71 -1.92
C THR A 135 16.11 -10.55 -1.04
N ASN A 136 14.81 -10.50 -1.34
CA ASN A 136 13.80 -11.22 -0.60
C ASN A 136 13.41 -12.59 -1.19
N ASN A 137 14.11 -13.10 -2.22
CA ASN A 137 13.77 -14.34 -2.93
C ASN A 137 12.27 -14.44 -3.33
N LEU A 138 11.66 -13.28 -3.61
CA LEU A 138 10.27 -13.14 -4.03
C LEU A 138 10.12 -13.28 -5.55
N LEU A 139 11.22 -13.14 -6.30
CA LEU A 139 11.22 -13.44 -7.71
C LEU A 139 11.40 -14.94 -7.92
N PRO A 140 10.54 -15.60 -8.71
CA PRO A 140 10.75 -16.98 -9.10
C PRO A 140 11.89 -17.04 -10.11
N THR A 141 13.13 -17.08 -9.62
CA THR A 141 14.28 -17.43 -10.47
C THR A 141 14.27 -18.93 -10.71
N LEU A 142 14.86 -19.38 -11.82
CA LEU A 142 14.88 -20.82 -12.16
C LEU A 142 15.48 -21.65 -11.01
N GLU A 143 16.55 -21.16 -10.37
CA GLU A 143 17.17 -21.82 -9.21
C GLU A 143 16.21 -21.93 -8.02
N ILE A 144 15.52 -20.85 -7.65
CA ILE A 144 14.53 -20.85 -6.56
C ILE A 144 13.34 -21.76 -6.90
N MET A 145 12.93 -21.80 -8.18
CA MET A 145 11.85 -22.68 -8.63
C MET A 145 12.27 -24.16 -8.59
N LYS A 146 13.51 -24.49 -8.98
CA LYS A 146 14.12 -25.82 -8.84
C LYS A 146 14.24 -26.23 -7.37
N GLU A 147 14.67 -25.32 -6.48
CA GLU A 147 14.77 -25.57 -5.04
C GLU A 147 13.39 -25.85 -4.41
N ARG A 148 12.37 -25.06 -4.76
CA ARG A 148 11.01 -25.20 -4.18
C ARG A 148 10.18 -26.33 -4.80
N ARG A 149 10.35 -26.61 -6.08
CA ARG A 149 9.55 -27.57 -6.88
C ARG A 149 10.41 -28.23 -7.95
N TYR A 150 11.41 -29.00 -7.50
CA TYR A 150 12.28 -29.77 -8.41
C TYR A 150 11.50 -30.73 -9.30
N ASP A 151 10.37 -31.24 -8.81
CA ASP A 151 9.45 -32.11 -9.57
C ASP A 151 8.91 -31.49 -10.87
N LEU A 152 8.82 -30.16 -10.94
CA LEU A 152 8.29 -29.43 -12.10
C LEU A 152 9.37 -28.75 -12.94
N TYR A 153 10.52 -28.43 -12.35
CA TYR A 153 11.54 -27.59 -12.96
C TYR A 153 12.94 -28.25 -12.98
N GLY A 154 13.06 -29.46 -12.46
CA GLY A 154 14.30 -30.23 -12.41
C GLY A 154 14.63 -30.84 -13.76
N ASP A 155 15.27 -30.04 -14.62
CA ASP A 155 16.22 -30.52 -15.63
C ASP A 155 17.64 -30.51 -15.06
#